data_AF-A0A157T5T6-F1
#
_entry.id   AF-A0A157T5T6-F1
#
_cell.length_a   1.000
_cell.length_b   1.000
_cell.length_c   1.000
_cell.angle_alpha   90.00
_cell.angle_beta   90.00
_cell.angle_gamma   90.00
#
_symmetry.space_group_name_H-M   'P 1'
#
loop_
_entity.id
_entity.type
_entity.pdbx_description
1 polymer ?
#
loop_
_entity_poly.entity_id
_entity_poly.type
_entity_poly.pdbx_seq_one_letter_code
_entity_poly.pdbx_strand_id
1 'polypeptide(L)'
;MFPAIDLVLPFDLRRASRKPITYLNNFNFKWITTNEMSFLRKQWTQVYMQMINSIKSISSTLSSLLKYPPIFPSLLNIQMAGINFPLSFLIPYNINARQKSLEGLMKEIHQIWIMLQIITYLKNQARLKLLNLDFSQSSSNPIAIFSCNGQDCSLWYEFDMNPHTMCRGLLWNLNSGPSWLENFYQRVTKCINSSTVTSIPLRPDIVILRGAKNCQDILSNGLSVEIVIECKNQQYKFWSNNIKTQILPYKCIFNPNKMILASMEQIPNIIKTQLSNNGVIAIDLVEPNNNGITQLLKYI
;
A
#
# COMPACT_ATOMS: atom_id res chain seq x y z
N MET A 1 -39.54 33.19 24.26
CA MET A 1 -40.21 32.10 23.50
C MET A 1 -39.46 31.99 22.17
N PHE A 2 -38.59 31.00 22.02
CA PHE A 2 -37.86 30.79 20.76
C PHE A 2 -38.85 30.22 19.73
N PRO A 3 -38.96 30.79 18.52
CA PRO A 3 -39.92 30.31 17.55
C PRO A 3 -39.55 28.88 17.11
N ALA A 4 -40.52 27.97 17.20
CA ALA A 4 -40.39 26.54 16.92
C ALA A 4 -40.25 26.21 15.43
N ILE A 5 -39.50 27.02 14.67
CA ILE A 5 -39.25 26.85 13.24
C ILE A 5 -38.41 25.58 12.99
N ASP A 6 -37.57 25.21 13.96
CA ASP A 6 -36.67 24.06 13.88
C ASP A 6 -37.37 22.70 14.01
N LEU A 7 -38.65 22.65 14.43
CA LEU A 7 -39.39 21.38 14.56
C LEU A 7 -39.92 20.83 13.22
N VAL A 8 -39.82 21.60 12.14
CA VAL A 8 -40.30 21.23 10.79
C VAL A 8 -39.24 20.43 10.00
N LEU A 9 -37.95 20.54 10.36
CA LEU A 9 -36.86 19.86 9.64
C LEU A 9 -36.70 18.39 10.10
N PRO A 10 -36.18 17.46 9.30
CA PRO A 10 -35.68 16.15 9.77
C PRO A 10 -34.65 16.27 10.90
N PHE A 11 -34.60 15.34 11.87
CA PHE A 11 -33.75 15.46 13.09
C PHE A 11 -32.26 15.71 12.78
N ASP A 12 -31.77 15.08 11.71
CA ASP A 12 -30.45 15.23 11.08
C ASP A 12 -30.17 16.64 10.54
N LEU A 13 -31.20 17.46 10.34
CA LEU A 13 -31.13 18.84 9.87
C LEU A 13 -31.42 19.87 10.97
N ARG A 14 -31.98 19.47 12.12
CA ARG A 14 -32.40 20.41 13.19
C ARG A 14 -31.23 21.07 13.93
N ARG A 15 -30.02 20.50 13.88
CA ARG A 15 -28.84 20.98 14.65
C ARG A 15 -27.48 20.76 13.95
N ALA A 16 -27.48 20.32 12.68
CA ALA A 16 -26.26 19.99 11.98
C ALA A 16 -25.63 21.24 11.36
N SER A 17 -24.67 21.87 12.06
CA SER A 17 -23.75 22.78 11.38
C SER A 17 -22.74 21.96 10.57
N ARG A 18 -22.82 21.99 9.24
CA ARG A 18 -21.74 21.43 8.40
C ARG A 18 -20.47 22.24 8.64
N LYS A 19 -19.43 21.59 9.17
CA LYS A 19 -18.11 22.18 9.38
C LYS A 19 -17.12 21.56 8.37
N PRO A 20 -16.10 22.31 7.92
CA PRO A 20 -15.02 21.71 7.15
C PRO A 20 -14.32 20.65 7.99
N ILE A 21 -13.76 19.62 7.35
CA ILE A 21 -13.11 18.52 8.06
C ILE A 21 -11.92 18.97 8.91
N THR A 22 -11.29 20.09 8.52
CA THR A 22 -10.23 20.76 9.27
C THR A 22 -10.67 21.27 10.64
N TYR A 23 -11.97 21.38 10.90
CA TYR A 23 -12.50 21.64 12.24
C TYR A 23 -12.01 20.62 13.27
N LEU A 24 -11.79 19.36 12.85
CA LEU A 24 -11.25 18.32 13.69
C LEU A 24 -9.84 18.64 14.22
N ASN A 25 -9.06 19.49 13.55
CA ASN A 25 -7.70 19.86 13.99
C ASN A 25 -7.68 20.62 15.33
N ASN A 26 -8.82 21.14 15.78
CA ASN A 26 -8.96 21.81 17.07
C ASN A 26 -9.26 20.82 18.21
N PHE A 27 -9.33 19.52 17.93
CA PHE A 27 -9.68 18.51 18.91
C PHE A 27 -8.55 18.33 19.94
N ASN A 28 -8.89 18.39 21.22
CA ASN A 28 -7.96 18.16 22.32
C ASN A 28 -8.11 16.71 22.84
N PHE A 29 -7.10 15.90 22.62
CA PHE A 29 -7.10 14.49 23.02
C PHE A 29 -6.79 14.33 24.51
N LYS A 30 -7.78 13.87 25.29
CA LYS A 30 -7.60 13.55 26.72
C LYS A 30 -7.22 12.08 26.99
N TRP A 31 -7.36 11.21 25.99
CA TRP A 31 -7.26 9.74 26.15
C TRP A 31 -6.08 9.10 25.42
N ILE A 32 -5.31 9.88 24.65
CA ILE A 32 -4.10 9.36 23.99
C ILE A 32 -2.98 9.25 25.02
N THR A 33 -2.21 8.18 24.90
CA THR A 33 -1.08 7.89 25.78
C THR A 33 0.12 8.79 25.49
N THR A 34 1.08 8.85 26.42
CA THR A 34 2.36 9.55 26.20
C THR A 34 3.09 9.04 24.95
N ASN A 35 3.02 7.74 24.67
CA ASN A 35 3.64 7.13 23.49
C ASN A 35 2.94 7.57 22.20
N GLU A 36 1.60 7.57 22.16
CA GLU A 36 0.81 8.08 21.02
C GLU A 36 1.06 9.57 20.78
N MET A 37 1.20 10.36 21.85
CA MET A 37 1.54 11.78 21.75
C MET A 37 2.97 12.00 21.21
N SER A 38 3.92 11.18 21.64
CA SER A 38 5.28 11.19 21.09
C SER A 38 5.31 10.79 19.61
N PHE A 39 4.56 9.74 19.23
CA PHE A 39 4.37 9.33 17.85
C PHE A 39 3.81 10.47 17.00
N LEU A 40 2.74 11.13 17.47
CA LEU A 40 2.11 12.24 16.76
C LEU A 40 3.12 13.36 16.47
N ARG A 41 3.89 13.77 17.48
CA ARG A 41 4.87 14.86 17.34
C ARG A 41 6.07 14.51 16.47
N LYS A 42 6.57 13.28 16.58
CA LYS A 42 7.85 12.88 15.96
C LYS A 42 7.66 12.19 14.62
N GLN A 43 6.86 11.14 14.56
CA GLN A 43 6.71 10.35 13.34
C GLN A 43 5.58 10.88 12.46
N TRP A 44 4.42 11.18 13.03
CA TRP A 44 3.28 11.62 12.22
C TRP A 44 3.53 12.97 11.55
N THR A 45 3.83 14.00 12.34
CA THR A 45 4.04 15.35 11.83
C THR A 45 5.28 15.45 10.93
N GLN A 46 6.38 14.78 11.27
CA GLN A 46 7.64 14.94 10.53
C GLN A 46 7.77 14.00 9.34
N VAL A 47 7.16 12.81 9.36
CA VAL A 47 7.35 11.81 8.29
C VAL A 47 6.05 11.59 7.51
N TYR A 48 4.99 11.10 8.17
CA TYR A 48 3.75 10.73 7.47
C TYR A 48 3.07 11.92 6.81
N MET A 49 3.01 13.09 7.47
CA MET A 49 2.44 14.30 6.86
C MET A 49 3.24 14.76 5.64
N GLN A 50 4.56 14.56 5.59
CA GLN A 50 5.35 14.83 4.38
C GLN A 50 4.98 13.86 3.26
N MET A 51 4.83 12.57 3.55
CA MET A 51 4.36 11.58 2.57
C MET A 51 2.95 11.93 2.05
N ILE A 52 2.01 12.29 2.93
CA ILE A 52 0.64 12.69 2.56
C ILE A 52 0.65 13.91 1.64
N ASN A 53 1.43 14.94 1.98
CA ASN A 53 1.57 16.14 1.15
C ASN A 53 2.21 15.82 -0.20
N SER A 54 3.22 14.93 -0.21
CA SER A 54 3.86 14.44 -1.43
C SER A 54 2.89 13.65 -2.31
N ILE A 55 2.09 12.75 -1.73
CA ILE A 55 1.01 12.02 -2.44
C ILE A 55 0.07 13.02 -3.10
N LYS A 56 -0.48 13.97 -2.32
CA LYS A 56 -1.40 14.99 -2.83
C LYS A 56 -0.79 15.81 -3.97
N SER A 57 0.44 16.25 -3.82
CA SER A 57 1.15 17.04 -4.84
C SER A 57 1.39 16.25 -6.11
N ILE A 58 1.98 15.05 -6.01
CA ILE A 58 2.29 14.20 -7.16
C ILE A 58 1.01 13.81 -7.89
N SER A 59 -0.03 13.39 -7.18
CA SER A 59 -1.30 13.01 -7.80
C SER A 59 -1.98 14.18 -8.49
N SER A 60 -1.88 15.40 -7.95
CA SER A 60 -2.33 16.60 -8.64
C SER A 60 -1.55 16.84 -9.93
N THR A 61 -0.22 16.67 -9.92
CA THR A 61 0.62 16.83 -11.12
C THR A 61 0.37 15.74 -12.17
N LEU A 62 0.01 14.53 -11.75
CA LEU A 62 -0.30 13.42 -12.64
C LEU A 62 -1.75 13.45 -13.16
N SER A 63 -2.63 14.23 -12.54
CA SER A 63 -4.06 14.24 -12.84
C SER A 63 -4.39 14.53 -14.31
N SER A 64 -3.58 15.36 -14.98
CA SER A 64 -3.72 15.67 -16.42
C SER A 64 -3.45 14.48 -17.34
N LEU A 65 -2.79 13.43 -16.85
CA LEU A 65 -2.51 12.20 -17.60
C LEU A 65 -3.60 11.13 -17.41
N LEU A 66 -4.55 11.36 -16.52
CA LEU A 66 -5.56 10.38 -16.15
C LEU A 66 -6.84 10.55 -16.96
N LYS A 67 -7.45 9.43 -17.32
CA LYS A 67 -8.81 9.42 -17.86
C LYS A 67 -9.87 9.61 -16.77
N TYR A 68 -9.57 9.16 -15.54
CA TYR A 68 -10.48 9.19 -14.40
C TYR A 68 -9.76 9.74 -13.17
N PRO A 69 -10.47 10.33 -12.20
CA PRO A 69 -9.87 10.76 -10.95
C PRO A 69 -9.15 9.60 -10.23
N PRO A 70 -8.03 9.87 -9.53
CA PRO A 70 -7.38 8.87 -8.70
C PRO A 70 -8.35 8.29 -7.65
N ILE A 71 -8.21 7.00 -7.37
CA ILE A 71 -8.96 6.32 -6.32
C ILE A 71 -7.97 5.95 -5.22
N PHE A 72 -8.18 6.50 -4.02
CA PHE A 72 -7.38 6.21 -2.83
C PHE A 72 -8.23 5.50 -1.76
N PRO A 73 -7.59 4.75 -0.84
CA PRO A 73 -8.25 4.25 0.36
C PRO A 73 -8.94 5.37 1.14
N SER A 74 -10.09 5.04 1.76
CA SER A 74 -10.94 6.04 2.41
C SER A 74 -10.24 6.80 3.54
N LEU A 75 -9.41 6.12 4.34
CA LEU A 75 -8.69 6.77 5.44
C LEU A 75 -7.65 7.77 4.92
N LEU A 76 -6.91 7.41 3.87
CA LEU A 76 -5.97 8.31 3.21
C LEU A 76 -6.67 9.51 2.57
N ASN A 77 -7.81 9.30 1.90
CA ASN A 77 -8.62 10.39 1.32
C ASN A 77 -9.01 11.42 2.37
N ILE A 78 -9.47 10.97 3.53
CA ILE A 78 -9.81 11.86 4.63
C ILE A 78 -8.58 12.61 5.13
N GLN A 79 -7.45 11.92 5.25
CA GLN A 79 -6.21 12.55 5.70
C GLN A 79 -5.74 13.67 4.75
N MET A 80 -5.80 13.45 3.44
CA MET A 80 -5.46 14.43 2.40
C MET A 80 -6.39 15.66 2.38
N ALA A 81 -7.57 15.55 2.99
CA ALA A 81 -8.51 16.65 3.14
C ALA A 81 -8.08 17.68 4.22
N GLY A 82 -6.96 17.44 4.91
CA GLY A 82 -6.29 18.45 5.74
C GLY A 82 -6.34 18.21 7.24
N ILE A 83 -6.58 16.98 7.68
CA ILE A 83 -6.47 16.61 9.10
C ILE A 83 -4.98 16.54 9.49
N ASN A 84 -4.59 17.03 10.66
CA ASN A 84 -3.19 17.06 11.13
C ASN A 84 -2.79 15.91 12.07
N PHE A 85 -3.73 15.02 12.41
CA PHE A 85 -3.52 13.80 13.18
C PHE A 85 -4.18 12.59 12.50
N PRO A 86 -3.82 11.35 12.85
CA PRO A 86 -4.48 10.16 12.33
C PRO A 86 -5.91 10.05 12.88
N LEU A 87 -6.90 9.86 12.01
CA LEU A 87 -8.30 9.75 12.43
C LEU A 87 -8.57 8.72 13.53
N SER A 88 -7.79 7.65 13.58
CA SER A 88 -7.89 6.62 14.61
C SER A 88 -7.82 7.21 16.03
N PHE A 89 -7.15 8.36 16.22
CA PHE A 89 -7.03 9.02 17.52
C PHE A 89 -8.37 9.53 18.04
N LEU A 90 -9.40 9.62 17.20
CA LEU A 90 -10.77 9.93 17.61
C LEU A 90 -11.48 8.78 18.35
N ILE A 91 -10.90 7.58 18.43
CA ILE A 91 -11.50 6.44 19.13
C ILE A 91 -11.07 6.48 20.62
N PRO A 92 -11.92 6.92 21.56
CA PRO A 92 -11.51 7.13 22.95
C PRO A 92 -11.41 5.84 23.76
N TYR A 93 -12.20 4.82 23.38
CA TYR A 93 -12.56 3.71 24.27
C TYR A 93 -11.68 2.46 24.14
N ASN A 94 -10.86 2.34 23.07
CA ASN A 94 -10.09 1.12 22.83
C ASN A 94 -8.77 1.41 22.12
N ILE A 95 -7.66 1.24 22.85
CA ILE A 95 -6.29 1.44 22.33
C ILE A 95 -5.93 0.45 21.21
N ASN A 96 -6.40 -0.80 21.29
CA ASN A 96 -6.11 -1.81 20.27
C ASN A 96 -6.83 -1.48 18.95
N ALA A 97 -8.07 -0.98 19.03
CA ALA A 97 -8.81 -0.53 17.85
C ALA A 97 -8.14 0.68 17.21
N ARG A 98 -7.67 1.65 18.03
CA ARG A 98 -6.86 2.78 17.55
C ARG A 98 -5.61 2.33 16.83
N GLN A 99 -4.84 1.45 17.46
CA GLN A 99 -3.58 0.97 16.94
C GLN A 99 -3.78 0.25 15.61
N LYS A 100 -4.74 -0.68 15.50
CA LYS A 100 -5.02 -1.38 14.24
C LYS A 100 -5.42 -0.43 13.11
N SER A 101 -6.26 0.57 13.40
CA SER A 101 -6.65 1.57 12.40
C SER A 101 -5.48 2.47 12.00
N LEU A 102 -4.61 2.84 12.95
CA LEU A 102 -3.38 3.58 12.66
C LEU A 102 -2.43 2.76 11.79
N GLU A 103 -2.21 1.48 12.12
CA GLU A 103 -1.34 0.57 11.37
C GLU A 103 -1.78 0.44 9.91
N GLY A 104 -3.08 0.27 9.66
CA GLY A 104 -3.64 0.25 8.30
C GLY A 104 -3.36 1.54 7.54
N LEU A 105 -3.66 2.71 8.13
CA LEU A 105 -3.42 4.01 7.49
C LEU A 105 -1.93 4.26 7.21
N MET A 106 -1.05 3.95 8.17
CA MET A 106 0.39 4.11 7.99
C MET A 106 0.95 3.22 6.86
N LYS A 107 0.46 1.98 6.78
CA LYS A 107 0.78 1.05 5.70
C LYS A 107 0.37 1.63 4.33
N GLU A 108 -0.88 2.05 4.20
CA GLU A 108 -1.43 2.65 2.98
C GLU A 108 -0.62 3.87 2.52
N ILE A 109 -0.33 4.81 3.45
CA ILE A 109 0.48 6.01 3.14
C ILE A 109 1.84 5.62 2.58
N HIS A 110 2.55 4.70 3.24
CA HIS A 110 3.91 4.34 2.85
C HIS A 110 3.96 3.66 1.48
N GLN A 111 3.06 2.71 1.25
CA GLN A 111 2.99 1.98 -0.02
C GLN A 111 2.62 2.89 -1.19
N ILE A 112 1.57 3.69 -1.04
CA ILE A 112 1.10 4.60 -2.08
C ILE A 112 2.17 5.66 -2.37
N TRP A 113 2.84 6.17 -1.34
CA TRP A 113 3.95 7.09 -1.51
C TRP A 113 5.08 6.45 -2.35
N ILE A 114 5.56 5.25 -2.01
CA ILE A 114 6.58 4.54 -2.81
C ILE A 114 6.14 4.37 -4.26
N MET A 115 4.90 3.94 -4.50
CA MET A 115 4.39 3.76 -5.86
C MET A 115 4.36 5.06 -6.66
N LEU A 116 3.96 6.17 -6.05
CA LEU A 116 3.97 7.48 -6.71
C LEU A 116 5.39 7.98 -6.98
N GLN A 117 6.37 7.64 -6.15
CA GLN A 117 7.80 7.91 -6.43
C GLN A 117 8.27 7.10 -7.65
N ILE A 118 7.91 5.82 -7.72
CA ILE A 118 8.19 4.95 -8.89
C ILE A 118 7.57 5.54 -10.17
N ILE A 119 6.31 5.96 -10.12
CA ILE A 119 5.60 6.52 -11.27
C ILE A 119 6.23 7.83 -11.73
N THR A 120 6.57 8.71 -10.77
CA THR A 120 7.28 9.97 -11.06
C THR A 120 8.62 9.69 -11.74
N TYR A 121 9.39 8.73 -11.22
CA TYR A 121 10.64 8.30 -11.83
C TYR A 121 10.44 7.78 -13.26
N LEU A 122 9.47 6.88 -13.49
CA LEU A 122 9.15 6.35 -14.80
C LEU A 122 8.71 7.43 -15.80
N LYS A 123 7.92 8.41 -15.34
CA LYS A 123 7.52 9.58 -16.14
C LYS A 123 8.75 10.40 -16.55
N ASN A 124 9.65 10.67 -15.62
CA ASN A 124 10.86 11.45 -15.88
C ASN A 124 11.83 10.73 -16.82
N GLN A 125 11.81 9.40 -16.85
CA GLN A 125 12.56 8.58 -17.81
C GLN A 125 11.83 8.39 -19.15
N ALA A 126 10.69 9.05 -19.37
CA ALA A 126 9.83 8.86 -20.56
C ALA A 126 9.45 7.39 -20.83
N ARG A 127 9.37 6.57 -19.77
CA ARG A 127 9.00 5.14 -19.86
C ARG A 127 7.52 4.90 -19.61
N LEU A 128 6.82 5.85 -18.98
CA LEU A 128 5.40 5.73 -18.64
C LEU A 128 4.52 5.76 -19.90
N LYS A 129 3.67 4.74 -20.08
CA LYS A 129 2.76 4.60 -21.24
C LYS A 129 1.30 4.84 -20.89
N LEU A 130 0.85 4.33 -19.75
CA LEU A 130 -0.53 4.46 -19.28
C LEU A 130 -0.55 4.60 -17.76
N LEU A 131 -1.53 5.37 -17.26
CA LEU A 131 -1.69 5.66 -15.85
C LEU A 131 -3.16 5.59 -15.43
N ASN A 132 -3.46 4.86 -14.35
CA ASN A 132 -4.81 4.69 -13.80
C ASN A 132 -4.96 5.27 -12.38
N LEU A 133 -3.94 5.15 -11.51
CA LEU A 133 -3.99 5.55 -10.09
C LEU A 133 -5.22 5.05 -9.32
N ASP A 134 -5.60 3.78 -9.54
CA ASP A 134 -6.64 3.10 -8.77
C ASP A 134 -6.01 2.23 -7.67
N PHE A 135 -5.83 2.79 -6.47
CA PHE A 135 -5.27 2.10 -5.30
C PHE A 135 -6.32 1.25 -4.57
N SER A 136 -7.22 0.62 -5.32
CA SER A 136 -8.11 -0.41 -4.81
C SER A 136 -7.36 -1.74 -4.73
N GLN A 137 -7.49 -2.43 -3.60
CA GLN A 137 -7.01 -3.80 -3.47
C GLN A 137 -7.62 -4.70 -4.55
N SER A 138 -6.82 -5.60 -5.11
CA SER A 138 -7.28 -6.61 -6.08
C SER A 138 -7.94 -6.01 -7.35
N SER A 139 -7.51 -4.81 -7.76
CA SER A 139 -8.01 -4.17 -8.99
C SER A 139 -7.77 -5.05 -10.23
N SER A 140 -8.66 -4.94 -11.23
CA SER A 140 -8.53 -5.68 -12.50
C SER A 140 -7.49 -5.07 -13.43
N ASN A 141 -7.02 -3.85 -13.13
CA ASN A 141 -6.06 -3.09 -13.91
C ASN A 141 -4.87 -2.66 -13.04
N PRO A 142 -3.67 -2.53 -13.64
CA PRO A 142 -2.51 -1.99 -12.94
C PRO A 142 -2.66 -0.50 -12.67
N ILE A 143 -1.90 -0.01 -11.70
CA ILE A 143 -1.74 1.43 -11.42
C ILE A 143 -1.13 2.16 -12.62
N ALA A 144 -0.17 1.52 -13.29
CA ALA A 144 0.53 2.08 -14.44
C ALA A 144 1.05 0.98 -15.39
N ILE A 145 1.23 1.33 -16.67
CA ILE A 145 1.94 0.54 -17.67
C ILE A 145 3.13 1.36 -18.18
N PHE A 146 4.27 0.73 -18.34
CA PHE A 146 5.53 1.38 -18.73
C PHE A 146 6.44 0.45 -19.53
N SER A 147 7.42 1.00 -20.24
CA SER A 147 8.43 0.19 -20.93
C SER A 147 9.50 -0.34 -19.97
N CYS A 148 9.82 -1.63 -20.10
CA CYS A 148 10.88 -2.31 -19.37
C CYS A 148 11.56 -3.35 -20.29
N ASN A 149 12.88 -3.31 -20.43
CA ASN A 149 13.66 -4.31 -21.19
C ASN A 149 13.07 -4.65 -22.59
N GLY A 150 12.62 -3.64 -23.33
CA GLY A 150 12.03 -3.82 -24.67
C GLY A 150 10.60 -4.35 -24.71
N GLN A 151 9.94 -4.54 -23.57
CA GLN A 151 8.56 -5.01 -23.44
C GLN A 151 7.73 -4.07 -22.55
N ASP A 152 6.44 -4.34 -22.44
CA ASP A 152 5.54 -3.64 -21.51
C ASP A 152 5.59 -4.31 -20.14
N CYS A 153 5.82 -3.52 -19.10
CA CYS A 153 5.60 -3.88 -17.71
C CYS A 153 4.38 -3.17 -17.15
N SER A 154 3.79 -3.74 -16.11
CA SER A 154 2.70 -3.16 -15.35
C SER A 154 3.00 -3.13 -13.86
N LEU A 155 2.60 -2.05 -13.21
CA LEU A 155 2.80 -1.80 -11.79
C LEU A 155 1.47 -2.00 -11.04
N TRP A 156 1.45 -2.86 -10.03
CA TRP A 156 0.24 -3.27 -9.30
C TRP A 156 0.35 -2.92 -7.82
N TYR A 157 -0.77 -2.45 -7.25
CA TYR A 157 -0.93 -2.16 -5.82
C TYR A 157 -1.70 -3.30 -5.15
N GLU A 158 -1.20 -3.77 -4.00
CA GLU A 158 -1.75 -4.89 -3.22
C GLU A 158 -2.25 -6.04 -4.12
N PHE A 159 -1.33 -6.54 -4.96
CA PHE A 159 -1.62 -7.52 -6.00
C PHE A 159 -2.02 -8.85 -5.36
N ASP A 160 -3.26 -9.27 -5.57
CA ASP A 160 -3.88 -10.36 -4.82
C ASP A 160 -4.04 -11.61 -5.67
N MET A 161 -3.41 -12.71 -5.25
CA MET A 161 -3.52 -14.04 -5.85
C MET A 161 -4.45 -14.98 -5.06
N ASN A 162 -5.28 -14.48 -4.14
CA ASN A 162 -6.29 -15.32 -3.49
C ASN A 162 -7.43 -15.65 -4.49
N PRO A 163 -7.85 -16.93 -4.64
CA PRO A 163 -8.83 -17.33 -5.65
C PRO A 163 -10.14 -16.53 -5.63
N HIS A 164 -10.61 -16.15 -4.45
CA HIS A 164 -11.91 -15.49 -4.27
C HIS A 164 -11.87 -14.00 -4.56
N THR A 165 -10.70 -13.37 -4.51
CA THR A 165 -10.56 -11.91 -4.59
C THR A 165 -9.67 -11.45 -5.72
N MET A 166 -8.80 -12.31 -6.27
CA MET A 166 -7.94 -11.99 -7.40
C MET A 166 -8.76 -11.44 -8.57
N CYS A 167 -8.36 -10.27 -9.07
CA CYS A 167 -9.00 -9.64 -10.21
C CYS A 167 -10.52 -9.44 -10.04
N ARG A 168 -10.96 -9.14 -8.81
CA ARG A 168 -12.38 -9.06 -8.41
C ARG A 168 -13.12 -10.41 -8.54
N GLY A 169 -12.44 -11.50 -8.20
CA GLY A 169 -13.01 -12.86 -8.20
C GLY A 169 -13.02 -13.55 -9.57
N LEU A 170 -12.28 -13.01 -10.55
CA LEU A 170 -12.24 -13.54 -11.91
C LEU A 170 -11.83 -15.02 -11.96
N LEU A 171 -10.92 -15.44 -11.07
CA LEU A 171 -10.45 -16.82 -10.98
C LEU A 171 -11.51 -17.82 -10.49
N TRP A 172 -12.35 -17.40 -9.53
CA TRP A 172 -13.39 -18.26 -8.98
C TRP A 172 -14.46 -18.61 -10.02
N ASN A 173 -14.71 -17.71 -10.98
CA ASN A 173 -15.73 -17.88 -12.00
C ASN A 173 -15.29 -18.73 -13.20
N LEU A 174 -14.08 -19.30 -13.17
CA LEU A 174 -13.58 -20.17 -14.23
C LEU A 174 -14.00 -21.63 -13.96
N ASN A 175 -14.71 -22.25 -14.91
CA ASN A 175 -15.06 -23.68 -14.85
C ASN A 175 -13.83 -24.60 -14.80
N SER A 176 -12.72 -24.17 -15.40
CA SER A 176 -11.39 -24.76 -15.23
C SER A 176 -10.35 -23.64 -15.30
N GLY A 177 -9.48 -23.55 -14.30
CA GLY A 177 -8.40 -22.56 -14.27
C GLY A 177 -7.29 -22.94 -15.25
N PRO A 178 -6.50 -21.96 -15.75
CA PRO A 178 -5.37 -22.24 -16.61
C PRO A 178 -4.28 -23.06 -15.87
N SER A 179 -3.56 -23.92 -16.58
CA SER A 179 -2.58 -24.85 -15.99
C SER A 179 -1.45 -24.15 -15.20
N TRP A 180 -1.07 -22.93 -15.58
CA TRP A 180 -0.07 -22.16 -14.85
C TRP A 180 -0.54 -21.82 -13.42
N LEU A 181 -1.85 -21.66 -13.22
CA LEU A 181 -2.43 -21.32 -11.92
C LEU A 181 -2.38 -22.52 -10.97
N GLU A 182 -2.60 -23.73 -11.48
CA GLU A 182 -2.40 -24.95 -10.71
C GLU A 182 -0.94 -25.07 -10.25
N ASN A 183 0.01 -24.86 -11.16
CA ASN A 183 1.44 -24.84 -10.82
C ASN A 183 1.79 -23.76 -9.78
N PHE A 184 1.12 -22.60 -9.85
CA PHE A 184 1.27 -21.55 -8.85
C PHE A 184 0.81 -22.03 -7.47
N TYR A 185 -0.38 -22.61 -7.34
CA TYR A 185 -0.88 -23.11 -6.05
C TYR A 185 -0.12 -24.34 -5.53
N GLN A 186 0.37 -25.22 -6.40
CA GLN A 186 1.30 -26.28 -5.99
C GLN A 186 2.56 -25.68 -5.36
N ARG A 187 3.09 -24.59 -5.94
CA ARG A 187 4.22 -23.85 -5.37
C ARG A 187 3.88 -23.19 -4.04
N VAL A 188 2.67 -22.63 -3.90
CA VAL A 188 2.16 -22.10 -2.62
C VAL A 188 2.26 -23.17 -1.53
N THR A 189 1.74 -24.37 -1.78
CA THR A 189 1.80 -25.50 -0.83
C THR A 189 3.24 -25.90 -0.50
N LYS A 190 4.15 -25.89 -1.48
CA LYS A 190 5.57 -26.22 -1.27
C LYS A 190 6.33 -25.17 -0.48
N CYS A 191 6.03 -23.89 -0.71
CA CYS A 191 6.76 -22.76 -0.14
C CYS A 191 6.30 -22.38 1.27
N ILE A 192 5.11 -22.84 1.68
CA ILE A 192 4.52 -22.49 2.96
C ILE A 192 4.60 -23.68 3.90
N ASN A 193 5.21 -23.46 5.06
CA ASN A 193 5.03 -24.37 6.18
C ASN A 193 3.77 -23.95 6.95
N SER A 194 2.69 -24.71 6.81
CA SER A 194 1.39 -24.44 7.44
C SER A 194 1.45 -24.34 8.97
N SER A 195 2.46 -24.94 9.60
CA SER A 195 2.67 -24.81 11.06
C SER A 195 3.21 -23.44 11.50
N THR A 196 3.68 -22.62 10.56
CA THR A 196 4.35 -21.34 10.85
C THR A 196 3.61 -20.11 10.35
N VAL A 197 2.60 -20.29 9.50
CA VAL A 197 1.93 -19.21 8.78
C VAL A 197 0.46 -19.14 9.20
N THR A 198 0.04 -18.00 9.74
CA THR A 198 -1.37 -17.75 10.12
C THR A 198 -2.26 -17.39 8.92
N SER A 199 -1.67 -16.94 7.82
CA SER A 199 -2.37 -16.55 6.59
C SER A 199 -1.47 -16.74 5.38
N ILE A 200 -1.97 -17.39 4.34
CA ILE A 200 -1.22 -17.68 3.11
C ILE A 200 -0.77 -16.35 2.46
N PRO A 201 0.54 -16.09 2.30
CA PRO A 201 1.05 -14.86 1.70
C PRO A 201 0.81 -14.89 0.18
N LEU A 202 -0.35 -14.36 -0.22
CA LEU A 202 -0.78 -14.24 -1.62
C LEU A 202 -0.96 -12.79 -2.09
N ARG A 203 -0.68 -11.81 -1.22
CA ARG A 203 -0.92 -10.38 -1.51
C ARG A 203 0.31 -9.52 -1.24
N PRO A 204 1.35 -9.61 -2.07
CA PRO A 204 2.47 -8.66 -2.01
C PRO A 204 1.96 -7.22 -2.16
N ASP A 205 2.64 -6.30 -1.47
CA ASP A 205 2.24 -4.89 -1.42
C ASP A 205 2.34 -4.20 -2.79
N ILE A 206 3.44 -4.43 -3.51
CA ILE A 206 3.67 -3.87 -4.84
C ILE A 206 4.29 -4.95 -5.73
N VAL A 207 3.76 -5.08 -6.95
CA VAL A 207 4.27 -6.03 -7.94
C VAL A 207 4.49 -5.35 -9.28
N ILE A 208 5.60 -5.67 -9.93
CA ILE A 208 5.84 -5.35 -11.34
C ILE A 208 5.74 -6.65 -12.14
N LEU A 209 4.77 -6.71 -13.05
CA LEU A 209 4.60 -7.82 -13.97
C LEU A 209 5.13 -7.46 -15.35
N ARG A 210 5.69 -8.44 -16.05
CA ARG A 210 6.13 -8.31 -17.44
C ARG A 210 5.09 -8.92 -18.37
N GLY A 211 4.69 -8.20 -19.42
CA GLY A 211 3.83 -8.72 -20.48
C GLY A 211 2.34 -8.83 -20.14
N ALA A 212 1.89 -8.30 -19.00
CA ALA A 212 0.47 -8.28 -18.61
C ALA A 212 -0.01 -6.84 -18.39
N LYS A 213 -1.05 -6.39 -19.09
CA LYS A 213 -1.60 -5.02 -18.99
C LYS A 213 -2.87 -4.95 -18.14
N ASN A 214 -3.46 -6.09 -17.85
CA ASN A 214 -4.68 -6.27 -17.07
C ASN A 214 -4.77 -7.74 -16.63
N CYS A 215 -5.80 -8.05 -15.86
CA CYS A 215 -6.02 -9.41 -15.38
C CYS A 215 -6.29 -10.45 -16.47
N GLN A 216 -6.93 -10.06 -17.59
CA GLN A 216 -7.17 -10.99 -18.69
C GLN A 216 -5.86 -11.47 -19.32
N ASP A 217 -4.87 -10.59 -19.46
CA ASP A 217 -3.54 -10.96 -19.94
C ASP A 217 -2.85 -11.95 -18.97
N ILE A 218 -3.02 -11.76 -17.66
CA ILE A 218 -2.47 -12.69 -16.65
C ILE A 218 -3.12 -14.07 -16.79
N LEU A 219 -4.44 -14.13 -16.98
CA LEU A 219 -5.14 -15.40 -17.17
C LEU A 219 -4.64 -16.13 -18.42
N SER A 220 -4.56 -15.42 -19.54
CA SER A 220 -4.21 -16.00 -20.83
C SER A 220 -2.73 -16.37 -20.93
N ASN A 221 -1.83 -15.52 -20.43
CA ASN A 221 -0.39 -15.63 -20.67
C ASN A 221 0.41 -16.16 -19.47
N GLY A 222 -0.22 -16.22 -18.30
CA GLY A 222 0.43 -16.60 -17.05
C GLY A 222 1.11 -15.44 -16.34
N LEU A 223 1.67 -15.76 -15.16
CA LEU A 223 2.30 -14.80 -14.27
C LEU A 223 3.81 -14.72 -14.51
N SER A 224 4.29 -13.59 -15.03
CA SER A 224 5.72 -13.28 -15.15
C SER A 224 6.07 -12.11 -14.25
N VAL A 225 6.66 -12.41 -13.09
CA VAL A 225 6.92 -11.43 -12.02
C VAL A 225 8.33 -10.86 -12.17
N GLU A 226 8.45 -9.57 -12.49
CA GLU A 226 9.75 -8.89 -12.57
C GLU A 226 10.25 -8.52 -11.18
N ILE A 227 9.42 -7.81 -10.42
CA ILE A 227 9.78 -7.32 -9.08
C ILE A 227 8.61 -7.53 -8.14
N VAL A 228 8.92 -8.02 -6.93
CA VAL A 228 8.04 -7.87 -5.76
C VAL A 228 8.71 -6.89 -4.81
N ILE A 229 7.95 -5.90 -4.35
CA ILE A 229 8.39 -4.95 -3.32
C ILE A 229 7.44 -5.11 -2.13
N GLU A 230 7.98 -5.54 -0.99
CA GLU A 230 7.27 -5.60 0.28
C GLU A 230 7.65 -4.39 1.13
N CYS A 231 6.66 -3.67 1.66
CA CYS A 231 6.86 -2.43 2.39
C CYS A 231 6.73 -2.66 3.90
N LYS A 232 7.68 -2.16 4.69
CA LYS A 232 7.61 -2.21 6.17
C LYS A 232 7.80 -0.82 6.76
N ASN A 233 6.73 -0.29 7.35
CA ASN A 233 6.67 1.06 7.91
C ASN A 233 6.88 1.13 9.44
N GLN A 234 7.20 0.01 10.08
CA GLN A 234 7.49 -0.08 11.52
C GLN A 234 8.94 -0.51 11.76
N GLN A 235 9.41 -0.36 13.01
CA GLN A 235 10.72 -0.87 13.41
C GLN A 235 10.83 -2.39 13.25
N TYR A 236 12.02 -2.87 12.88
CA TYR A 236 12.31 -4.29 12.61
C TYR A 236 11.73 -5.27 13.63
N LYS A 237 11.84 -4.96 14.93
CA LYS A 237 11.37 -5.85 16.01
C LYS A 237 9.89 -6.26 15.85
N PHE A 238 9.05 -5.39 15.30
CA PHE A 238 7.61 -5.62 15.18
C PHE A 238 7.23 -6.53 14.01
N TRP A 239 8.08 -6.60 12.98
CA TRP A 239 7.82 -7.43 11.79
C TRP A 239 8.90 -8.48 11.55
N SER A 240 9.83 -8.69 12.48
CA SER A 240 10.93 -9.66 12.37
C SER A 240 10.46 -11.07 11.95
N ASN A 241 9.33 -11.52 12.50
CA ASN A 241 8.70 -12.79 12.14
C ASN A 241 8.23 -12.85 10.67
N ASN A 242 7.88 -11.70 10.07
CA ASN A 242 7.45 -11.63 8.67
C ASN A 242 8.55 -12.07 7.70
N ILE A 243 9.83 -12.09 8.09
CA ILE A 243 10.89 -12.66 7.25
C ILE A 243 10.52 -14.10 6.86
N LYS A 244 10.19 -14.93 7.84
CA LYS A 244 9.88 -16.35 7.62
C LYS A 244 8.44 -16.58 7.18
N THR A 245 7.51 -15.75 7.65
CA THR A 245 6.08 -15.99 7.42
C THR A 245 5.53 -15.32 6.16
N GLN A 246 6.26 -14.36 5.57
CA GLN A 246 5.76 -13.56 4.47
C GLN A 246 6.83 -13.26 3.40
N ILE A 247 7.98 -12.68 3.77
CA ILE A 247 8.99 -12.18 2.82
C ILE A 247 9.65 -13.33 2.04
N LEU A 248 10.19 -14.33 2.74
CA LEU A 248 10.78 -15.51 2.09
C LEU A 248 9.72 -16.35 1.35
N PRO A 249 8.50 -16.57 1.89
CA PRO A 249 7.41 -17.16 1.13
C PRO A 249 7.07 -16.40 -0.15
N TYR A 250 6.98 -15.06 -0.15
CA TYR A 250 6.72 -14.30 -1.38
C TYR A 250 7.79 -14.53 -2.43
N LYS A 251 9.07 -14.51 -2.03
CA LYS A 251 10.15 -14.86 -2.94
C LYS A 251 9.98 -16.26 -3.54
N CYS A 252 9.65 -17.25 -2.71
CA CYS A 252 9.48 -18.63 -3.15
C CYS A 252 8.25 -18.80 -4.08
N ILE A 253 7.09 -18.24 -3.69
CA ILE A 253 5.82 -18.38 -4.40
C ILE A 253 5.83 -17.63 -5.73
N PHE A 254 6.11 -16.33 -5.68
CA PHE A 254 6.05 -15.48 -6.88
C PHE A 254 7.27 -15.67 -7.77
N ASN A 255 8.37 -16.19 -7.22
CA ASN A 255 9.64 -16.39 -7.93
C ASN A 255 10.04 -15.19 -8.79
N PRO A 256 10.09 -13.98 -8.23
CA PRO A 256 10.37 -12.78 -9.00
C PRO A 256 11.85 -12.72 -9.41
N ASN A 257 12.16 -12.00 -10.50
CA ASN A 257 13.55 -11.70 -10.84
C ASN A 257 14.25 -10.88 -9.76
N LYS A 258 13.49 -10.00 -9.06
CA LYS A 258 13.97 -9.26 -7.90
C LYS A 258 12.93 -9.28 -6.77
N MET A 259 13.38 -9.61 -5.56
CA MET A 259 12.61 -9.42 -4.32
C MET A 259 13.22 -8.26 -3.54
N ILE A 260 12.45 -7.21 -3.31
CA ILE A 260 12.89 -6.02 -2.57
C ILE A 260 12.09 -5.94 -1.27
N LEU A 261 12.78 -5.74 -0.15
CA LEU A 261 12.19 -5.34 1.12
C LEU A 261 12.48 -3.86 1.33
N ALA A 262 11.45 -3.02 1.23
CA ALA A 262 11.54 -1.58 1.42
C ALA A 262 11.08 -1.21 2.83
N SER A 263 12.03 -0.94 3.73
CA SER A 263 11.70 -0.51 5.09
C SER A 263 11.84 1.00 5.25
N MET A 264 10.82 1.61 5.85
CA MET A 264 10.85 3.02 6.25
C MET A 264 11.94 3.27 7.30
N GLU A 265 12.13 2.31 8.20
CA GLU A 265 13.05 2.38 9.34
C GLU A 265 14.34 1.59 9.07
N GLN A 266 15.36 1.79 9.92
CA GLN A 266 16.64 1.07 9.80
C GLN A 266 16.48 -0.45 10.00
N ILE A 267 17.16 -1.24 9.17
CA ILE A 267 17.26 -2.70 9.32
C ILE A 267 18.66 -3.04 9.86
N PRO A 268 18.78 -3.88 10.91
CA PRO A 268 20.10 -4.30 11.40
C PRO A 268 20.94 -4.96 10.30
N ASN A 269 22.23 -4.63 10.23
CA ASN A 269 23.13 -5.10 9.15
C ASN A 269 23.18 -6.64 9.05
N ILE A 270 23.21 -7.34 10.19
CA ILE A 270 23.17 -8.82 10.24
C ILE A 270 21.94 -9.37 9.49
N ILE A 271 20.79 -8.70 9.62
CA ILE A 271 19.54 -9.08 8.97
C ILE A 271 19.59 -8.74 7.47
N LYS A 272 20.19 -7.61 7.09
CA LYS A 272 20.40 -7.28 5.66
C LYS A 272 21.28 -8.32 4.97
N THR A 273 22.36 -8.76 5.63
CA THR A 273 23.22 -9.86 5.12
C THR A 273 22.44 -11.17 5.00
N GLN A 274 21.65 -11.53 6.02
CA GLN A 274 20.81 -12.73 5.97
C GLN A 274 19.81 -12.67 4.80
N LEU A 275 19.12 -11.55 4.61
CA LEU A 275 18.18 -11.34 3.51
C LEU A 275 18.89 -11.43 2.16
N SER A 276 20.06 -10.81 2.02
CA SER A 276 20.88 -10.88 0.81
C SER A 276 21.34 -12.30 0.48
N ASN A 277 21.74 -13.10 1.47
CA ASN A 277 22.07 -14.51 1.27
C ASN A 277 20.87 -15.35 0.80
N ASN A 278 19.65 -14.90 1.10
CA ASN A 278 18.42 -15.47 0.58
C ASN A 278 17.93 -14.75 -0.70
N GLY A 279 18.78 -13.92 -1.31
CA GLY A 279 18.55 -13.11 -2.49
C GLY A 279 17.34 -12.14 -2.38
N VAL A 280 17.16 -11.55 -1.20
CA VAL A 280 16.25 -10.43 -0.95
C VAL A 280 17.09 -9.17 -0.82
N ILE A 281 16.75 -8.14 -1.60
CA ILE A 281 17.40 -6.83 -1.57
C ILE A 281 16.72 -6.01 -0.48
N ALA A 282 17.40 -5.84 0.65
CA ALA A 282 16.90 -5.04 1.77
C ALA A 282 17.34 -3.57 1.63
N ILE A 283 16.37 -2.66 1.53
CA ILE A 283 16.59 -1.22 1.46
C ILE A 283 15.88 -0.59 2.65
N ASP A 284 16.64 0.04 3.54
CA ASP A 284 16.13 0.75 4.69
C ASP A 284 16.09 2.27 4.49
N LEU A 285 15.48 2.99 5.42
CA LEU A 285 15.31 4.45 5.36
C LEU A 285 14.56 4.90 4.09
N VAL A 286 13.56 4.12 3.67
CA VAL A 286 12.68 4.43 2.52
C VAL A 286 11.56 5.37 3.00
N GLU A 287 11.95 6.61 3.26
CA GLU A 287 11.08 7.69 3.75
C GLU A 287 11.54 9.05 3.19
N PRO A 288 10.73 10.13 3.30
CA PRO A 288 11.12 11.46 2.87
C PRO A 288 12.46 11.93 3.44
N ASN A 289 13.23 12.64 2.60
CA ASN A 289 14.55 13.21 2.93
C ASN A 289 15.66 12.20 3.24
N ASN A 290 15.41 10.91 3.05
CA ASN A 290 16.43 9.86 3.15
C ASN A 290 16.75 9.24 1.78
N ASN A 291 17.91 8.59 1.69
CA ASN A 291 18.40 8.02 0.43
C ASN A 291 17.76 6.68 0.04
N GLY A 292 16.97 6.06 0.93
CA GLY A 292 16.39 4.73 0.69
C GLY A 292 15.50 4.70 -0.56
N ILE A 293 14.69 5.74 -0.78
CA ILE A 293 13.86 5.82 -1.98
C ILE A 293 14.70 5.92 -3.26
N THR A 294 15.76 6.72 -3.25
CA THR A 294 16.69 6.85 -4.39
C THR A 294 17.39 5.53 -4.69
N GLN A 295 17.73 4.75 -3.65
CA GLN A 295 18.31 3.41 -3.83
C GLN A 295 17.29 2.44 -4.44
N LEU A 296 16.04 2.46 -3.98
CA LEU A 296 14.96 1.64 -4.51
C LEU A 296 14.74 1.90 -6.00
N LEU A 297 14.70 3.17 -6.41
CA LEU A 297 14.45 3.56 -7.80
C LEU A 297 15.52 3.06 -8.79
N LYS A 298 16.75 2.76 -8.34
CA LYS A 298 17.80 2.18 -9.20
C LYS A 298 17.46 0.77 -9.70
N TYR A 299 16.54 0.08 -9.04
CA TYR A 299 16.11 -1.26 -9.43
C TYR A 299 14.90 -1.27 -10.38
N ILE A 300 14.33 -0.10 -10.68
CA ILE A 300 13.11 0.14 -11.48
C ILE A 300 13.45 0.52 -12.93
#